data_AF-A0A2V7I466-F1
#
_entry.id   AF-A0A2V7I466-F1
#
_cell.length_a   1.000
_cell.length_b   1.000
_cell.length_c   1.000
_cell.angle_alpha   90.00
_cell.angle_beta   90.00
_cell.angle_gamma   90.00
#
_symmetry.space_group_name_H-M   'P 1'
#
loop_
_entity.id
_entity.type
_entity.pdbx_description
1 polymer ?
#
loop_
_entity_poly.entity_id
_entity_poly.type
_entity_poly.pdbx_seq_one_letter_code
_entity_poly.pdbx_strand_id
1 'polypeptide(L)'
;MARSRSEWVSATSSRLWPITRPPSSRAALPASVAVSSARMRIAGSLTLIRRKRDAGSDRFSSPPLGEAPCRGIFRVDKALRARHPDSTPPVESAEHIDDQEAAMTPPSGKEDVMMDAEVREKIHLEILKRTGAYHANDHILLPSGQHTSEYIEKTLVTTEASFTEGLGAVIAKHFAPWPIDVILSTGPGALILSHCVARAHPSRPILIYGTKGVSGGKRRVTLPAEFHRLIRQGAKVLIIEDLVSSGTTVRLLTQLVEDLGGQVVGIGALWRRTKKAQIGGKEIFSLVSRDFPTYPPDSCPLCKKGVPLNQEFVKRREHRKPSSAQERA
;
A
#
# COMPACT_ATOMS: atom_id res chain seq x y z
N MET A 1 -13.44 -4.75 60.73
CA MET A 1 -12.77 -3.96 61.79
C MET A 1 -11.27 -4.21 61.67
N ALA A 2 -10.52 -3.24 61.13
CA ALA A 2 -9.51 -2.42 61.83
C ALA A 2 -8.13 -3.12 61.91
N ARG A 3 -7.19 -2.84 60.99
CA ARG A 3 -6.14 -1.78 60.99
C ARG A 3 -5.04 -1.97 62.06
N SER A 4 -3.78 -2.11 61.62
CA SER A 4 -2.71 -1.12 61.90
C SER A 4 -1.52 -1.25 60.93
N ARG A 5 -1.06 -0.08 60.45
CA ARG A 5 0.26 0.23 59.83
C ARG A 5 1.35 0.11 60.93
N SER A 6 2.65 -0.03 60.71
CA SER A 6 3.66 0.69 59.90
C SER A 6 4.93 -0.20 59.89
N GLU A 7 5.93 -0.11 59.00
CA GLU A 7 6.86 1.00 58.80
C GLU A 7 7.62 0.86 57.47
N TRP A 8 7.96 2.01 56.92
CA TRP A 8 8.82 2.23 55.77
C TRP A 8 10.27 2.31 56.24
N VAL A 9 11.18 1.56 55.62
CA VAL A 9 12.61 1.92 55.58
C VAL A 9 13.13 1.76 54.16
N SER A 10 13.71 2.87 53.71
CA SER A 10 14.43 3.18 52.48
C SER A 10 15.62 2.26 52.18
N ALA A 11 15.80 1.91 50.90
CA ALA A 11 17.11 1.62 50.33
C ALA A 11 17.17 2.08 48.87
N THR A 12 17.60 3.33 48.69
CA THR A 12 18.14 3.87 47.46
C THR A 12 19.47 3.19 47.14
N SER A 13 19.61 2.59 45.96
CA SER A 13 20.93 2.38 45.36
C SER A 13 20.90 2.77 43.88
N SER A 14 21.31 4.00 43.64
CA SER A 14 21.67 4.55 42.35
C SER A 14 22.93 3.86 41.85
N ARG A 15 22.81 2.94 40.89
CA ARG A 15 23.96 2.48 40.10
C ARG A 15 24.23 3.48 38.99
N LEU A 16 25.14 4.41 39.29
CA LEU A 16 25.77 5.32 38.34
C LEU A 16 26.59 4.52 37.34
N TRP A 17 26.29 4.70 36.05
CA TRP A 17 27.09 4.22 34.94
C TRP A 17 28.27 5.19 34.72
N PRO A 18 29.53 4.75 34.71
CA PRO A 18 30.63 5.64 34.39
C PRO A 18 30.62 5.98 32.89
N ILE A 19 30.28 7.24 32.58
CA ILE A 19 30.50 7.85 31.26
C ILE A 19 31.96 8.29 31.20
N THR A 20 32.82 7.48 30.60
CA THR A 20 34.18 7.88 30.25
C THR A 20 34.14 8.74 28.98
N ARG A 21 34.47 10.03 29.10
CA ARG A 21 34.70 10.94 27.96
C ARG A 21 35.99 10.57 27.22
N PRO A 22 36.01 10.52 25.87
CA PRO A 22 37.26 10.41 25.13
C PRO A 22 38.02 11.76 25.15
N PRO A 23 39.37 11.73 25.09
CA PRO A 23 40.18 12.95 25.12
C PRO A 23 40.06 13.74 23.82
N SER A 24 39.96 15.06 23.97
CA SER A 24 39.97 16.04 22.90
C SER A 24 41.40 16.23 22.34
N SER A 25 41.66 15.74 21.14
CA SER A 25 42.82 16.16 20.34
C SER A 25 42.36 17.04 19.19
N ARG A 26 42.71 18.34 19.28
CA ARG A 26 42.65 19.31 18.19
C ARG A 26 43.53 18.81 17.04
N ALA A 27 42.94 18.50 15.90
CA ALA A 27 43.64 18.37 14.63
C ALA A 27 43.27 19.59 13.76
N ALA A 28 44.30 20.35 13.38
CA ALA A 28 44.21 21.51 12.51
C ALA A 28 43.83 21.10 11.09
N LEU A 29 42.88 21.81 10.50
CA LEU A 29 42.54 21.75 9.07
C LEU A 29 43.55 22.60 8.28
N PRO A 30 44.15 22.11 7.18
CA PRO A 30 44.86 22.96 6.25
C PRO A 30 43.90 23.60 5.22
N ALA A 31 44.41 24.67 4.65
CA ALA A 31 43.71 25.73 3.95
C ALA A 31 43.02 25.35 2.62
N SER A 32 41.95 26.09 2.37
CA SER A 32 41.36 26.51 1.10
C SER A 32 42.09 26.11 -0.20
N VAL A 33 41.37 25.36 -1.05
CA VAL A 33 41.55 25.41 -2.50
C VAL A 33 40.28 26.02 -3.09
N ALA A 34 40.40 27.27 -3.54
CA ALA A 34 39.40 27.94 -4.34
C ALA A 34 39.57 27.49 -5.80
N VAL A 35 38.53 26.91 -6.39
CA VAL A 35 38.42 26.79 -7.86
C VAL A 35 37.07 27.36 -8.29
N SER A 36 37.23 28.39 -9.12
CA SER A 36 36.27 29.22 -9.85
C SER A 36 34.98 28.53 -10.30
N SER A 37 33.84 29.04 -9.83
CA SER A 37 32.54 28.85 -10.50
C SER A 37 32.38 29.91 -11.59
N ALA A 38 32.48 29.49 -12.86
CA ALA A 38 32.16 30.32 -14.02
C ALA A 38 30.67 30.70 -14.00
N ARG A 39 30.38 32.01 -13.87
CA ARG A 39 29.04 32.57 -14.08
C ARG A 39 28.84 32.89 -15.57
N MET A 40 28.07 32.04 -16.24
CA MET A 40 27.54 32.30 -17.57
C MET A 40 26.37 33.29 -17.45
N ARG A 41 26.49 34.44 -18.15
CA ARG A 41 25.42 35.43 -18.27
C ARG A 41 24.40 34.92 -19.27
N ILE A 42 23.14 34.83 -18.85
CA ILE A 42 21.99 34.78 -19.77
C ILE A 42 21.01 35.87 -19.32
N ALA A 43 20.73 36.78 -20.24
CA ALA A 43 19.77 37.87 -20.12
C ALA A 43 18.34 37.34 -20.32
N GLY A 44 17.36 37.91 -19.61
CA GLY A 44 15.94 37.59 -19.86
C GLY A 44 14.99 37.96 -18.73
N SER A 45 14.63 39.25 -18.67
CA SER A 45 13.52 39.92 -18.00
C SER A 45 12.51 39.11 -17.15
N LEU A 46 12.44 39.40 -15.85
CA LEU A 46 11.25 39.18 -15.00
C LEU A 46 10.73 40.55 -14.51
N THR A 47 9.54 40.92 -14.96
CA THR A 47 8.84 42.14 -14.55
C THR A 47 8.28 41.96 -13.14
N LEU A 48 8.84 42.68 -12.16
CA LEU A 48 8.39 42.72 -10.78
C LEU A 48 7.43 43.91 -10.58
N ILE A 49 6.14 43.64 -10.33
CA ILE A 49 5.17 44.68 -9.96
C ILE A 49 5.39 45.05 -8.49
N ARG A 50 5.91 46.26 -8.25
CA ARG A 50 6.16 46.86 -6.94
C ARG A 50 4.92 47.67 -6.52
N ARG A 51 4.13 47.21 -5.54
CA ARG A 51 3.08 48.03 -4.91
C ARG A 51 3.68 48.92 -3.82
N LYS A 52 3.41 50.22 -3.92
CA LYS A 52 3.74 51.26 -2.93
C LYS A 52 3.04 50.99 -1.60
N ARG A 53 3.76 51.25 -0.50
CA ARG A 53 3.19 51.51 0.84
C ARG A 53 2.82 52.98 0.91
N ASP A 54 1.69 53.29 1.52
CA ASP A 54 1.52 54.51 2.31
C ASP A 54 0.76 54.17 3.59
N ALA A 55 1.09 54.93 4.63
CA ALA A 55 0.88 54.68 6.04
C ALA A 55 -0.53 55.06 6.54
N GLY A 56 -0.94 54.45 7.66
CA GLY A 56 -2.12 54.87 8.41
C GLY A 56 -2.36 53.94 9.60
N SER A 57 -2.07 54.46 10.79
CA SER A 57 -2.28 53.86 12.11
C SER A 57 -3.71 53.34 12.33
N ASP A 58 -3.86 52.15 12.90
CA ASP A 58 -4.61 52.03 14.17
C ASP A 58 -4.43 50.68 14.86
N ARG A 59 -4.58 50.75 16.19
CA ARG A 59 -4.29 49.74 17.21
C ARG A 59 -5.11 48.45 17.04
N PHE A 60 -4.48 47.30 17.21
CA PHE A 60 -5.18 46.03 17.49
C PHE A 60 -4.58 45.34 18.72
N SER A 61 -5.27 45.53 19.84
CA SER A 61 -5.14 44.78 21.09
C SER A 61 -5.87 43.44 20.95
N SER A 62 -5.19 42.33 21.27
CA SER A 62 -5.76 40.99 21.33
C SER A 62 -6.70 40.82 22.54
N PRO A 63 -7.80 40.05 22.42
CA PRO A 63 -8.45 39.47 23.59
C PRO A 63 -8.34 37.93 23.65
N PRO A 64 -8.54 37.32 24.84
CA PRO A 64 -8.08 35.98 25.17
C PRO A 64 -9.15 34.87 25.04
N LEU A 65 -8.69 33.64 25.26
CA LEU A 65 -9.40 32.36 25.31
C LEU A 65 -10.59 32.35 26.29
N GLY A 66 -11.70 31.72 25.88
CA GLY A 66 -12.86 31.43 26.71
C GLY A 66 -13.69 30.26 26.17
N GLU A 67 -14.08 29.35 27.07
CA GLU A 67 -14.76 28.07 26.87
C GLU A 67 -16.24 28.18 26.47
N ALA A 68 -16.83 27.08 25.96
CA ALA A 68 -18.19 26.51 26.20
C ALA A 68 -18.82 25.85 24.92
N PRO A 69 -19.98 25.13 24.97
CA PRO A 69 -20.02 23.65 24.87
C PRO A 69 -20.99 23.09 23.78
N CYS A 70 -21.02 21.76 23.65
CA CYS A 70 -21.90 20.97 22.78
C CYS A 70 -23.40 21.02 23.15
N ARG A 71 -24.28 21.13 22.15
CA ARG A 71 -25.69 20.64 22.01
C ARG A 71 -26.07 20.95 20.54
N GLY A 72 -26.53 20.06 19.65
CA GLY A 72 -27.51 19.00 19.76
C GLY A 72 -28.83 19.50 19.15
N ILE A 73 -29.13 19.22 17.87
CA ILE A 73 -30.46 19.45 17.28
C ILE A 73 -30.81 18.32 16.28
N PHE A 74 -31.76 17.49 16.70
CA PHE A 74 -32.74 16.82 15.85
C PHE A 74 -34.00 17.69 15.83
N ARG A 75 -34.60 17.95 14.68
CA ARG A 75 -36.07 18.08 14.61
C ARG A 75 -36.61 17.83 13.20
N VAL A 76 -37.59 16.93 13.18
CA VAL A 76 -38.54 16.62 12.12
C VAL A 76 -39.61 17.70 12.12
N ASP A 77 -40.13 18.10 10.96
CA ASP A 77 -41.52 18.57 10.92
C ASP A 77 -42.23 18.25 9.60
N LYS A 78 -43.50 17.89 9.78
CA LYS A 78 -44.50 17.43 8.82
C LYS A 78 -45.62 18.47 8.86
N ALA A 79 -46.03 19.01 7.72
CA ALA A 79 -47.25 19.82 7.63
C ALA A 79 -48.02 19.54 6.32
N LEU A 80 -49.33 19.42 6.46
CA LEU A 80 -50.34 18.98 5.50
C LEU A 80 -51.35 20.11 5.25
N ARG A 81 -51.98 20.09 4.05
CA ARG A 81 -53.26 20.73 3.63
C ARG A 81 -53.22 22.23 3.28
N ALA A 82 -53.93 22.76 2.28
CA ALA A 82 -54.85 22.26 1.24
C ALA A 82 -55.10 23.40 0.23
N ARG A 83 -55.50 23.09 -1.03
CA ARG A 83 -56.54 23.77 -1.84
C ARG A 83 -56.62 23.20 -3.28
N HIS A 84 -57.84 22.91 -3.73
CA HIS A 84 -58.34 22.76 -5.11
C HIS A 84 -59.57 23.72 -5.22
N PRO A 85 -60.18 24.03 -6.39
CA PRO A 85 -60.14 23.32 -7.67
C PRO A 85 -60.04 24.21 -8.95
N ASP A 86 -60.05 23.51 -10.09
CA ASP A 86 -60.61 23.89 -11.40
C ASP A 86 -59.85 24.83 -12.37
N SER A 87 -59.37 24.25 -13.47
CA SER A 87 -59.35 24.81 -14.84
C SER A 87 -58.58 23.88 -15.78
N THR A 88 -59.31 23.16 -16.63
CA THR A 88 -58.80 22.57 -17.88
C THR A 88 -58.77 23.63 -18.99
N PRO A 89 -57.78 23.60 -19.89
CA PRO A 89 -58.10 23.39 -21.32
C PRO A 89 -56.98 22.64 -22.09
N PRO A 90 -57.03 22.51 -23.42
CA PRO A 90 -57.77 21.50 -24.18
C PRO A 90 -56.83 20.45 -24.83
N VAL A 91 -57.46 19.37 -25.28
CA VAL A 91 -56.86 18.31 -26.10
C VAL A 91 -56.63 18.84 -27.52
N GLU A 92 -55.39 18.77 -28.00
CA GLU A 92 -55.06 18.94 -29.41
C GLU A 92 -54.28 17.71 -29.89
N SER A 93 -54.53 17.39 -31.15
CA SER A 93 -54.44 16.12 -31.85
C SER A 93 -53.07 15.45 -31.92
N ALA A 94 -53.12 14.11 -31.90
CA ALA A 94 -52.00 13.21 -32.09
C ALA A 94 -51.41 13.31 -33.51
N GLU A 95 -50.10 13.56 -33.57
CA GLU A 95 -49.27 13.24 -34.73
C GLU A 95 -48.44 11.99 -34.39
N HIS A 96 -48.60 10.96 -35.22
CA HIS A 96 -47.82 9.73 -35.19
C HIS A 96 -46.36 10.04 -35.50
N ILE A 97 -45.45 9.65 -34.60
CA ILE A 97 -44.03 9.46 -34.93
C ILE A 97 -43.74 7.99 -34.68
N ASP A 98 -43.41 7.29 -35.76
CA ASP A 98 -43.01 5.89 -35.80
C ASP A 98 -41.82 5.63 -34.86
N ASP A 99 -42.05 4.86 -33.79
CA ASP A 99 -41.00 4.23 -33.00
C ASP A 99 -40.42 3.06 -33.80
N GLN A 100 -39.39 3.34 -34.62
CA GLN A 100 -38.49 2.28 -35.08
C GLN A 100 -37.66 1.80 -33.87
N GLU A 101 -38.02 0.62 -33.38
CA GLU A 101 -37.27 -0.19 -32.44
C GLU A 101 -35.90 -0.51 -33.06
N ALA A 102 -34.94 0.40 -32.88
CA ALA A 102 -33.55 0.13 -33.16
C ALA A 102 -33.06 -0.92 -32.16
N ALA A 103 -32.99 -2.16 -32.63
CA ALA A 103 -32.37 -3.27 -31.95
C ALA A 103 -30.89 -2.92 -31.65
N MET A 104 -30.67 -2.29 -30.48
CA MET A 104 -29.36 -2.07 -29.91
C MET A 104 -28.84 -3.42 -29.44
N THR A 105 -28.22 -4.12 -30.38
CA THR A 105 -27.44 -5.32 -30.10
C THR A 105 -26.33 -4.91 -29.13
N PRO A 106 -26.23 -5.50 -27.93
CA PRO A 106 -25.19 -5.11 -26.98
C PRO A 106 -23.82 -5.40 -27.59
N PRO A 107 -22.85 -4.47 -27.48
CA PRO A 107 -21.52 -4.70 -28.01
C PRO A 107 -20.88 -5.90 -27.31
N SER A 108 -20.11 -6.66 -28.07
CA SER A 108 -19.45 -7.91 -27.71
C SER A 108 -18.50 -7.74 -26.51
N GLY A 109 -19.06 -7.87 -25.30
CA GLY A 109 -18.44 -7.55 -24.01
C GLY A 109 -17.30 -8.45 -23.51
N LYS A 110 -16.50 -9.04 -24.39
CA LYS A 110 -15.25 -9.73 -24.01
C LYS A 110 -13.99 -9.00 -24.49
N GLU A 111 -14.03 -8.37 -25.66
CA GLU A 111 -12.86 -7.69 -26.22
C GLU A 111 -12.60 -6.35 -25.52
N ASP A 112 -13.64 -5.55 -25.26
CA ASP A 112 -13.52 -4.28 -24.53
C ASP A 112 -13.00 -4.45 -23.10
N VAL A 113 -13.40 -5.53 -22.42
CA VAL A 113 -12.99 -5.84 -21.04
C VAL A 113 -11.52 -6.29 -21.00
N MET A 114 -11.07 -7.04 -22.01
CA MET A 114 -9.68 -7.47 -22.12
C MET A 114 -8.75 -6.32 -22.49
N MET A 115 -9.17 -5.46 -23.42
CA MET A 115 -8.42 -4.26 -23.81
C MET A 115 -8.21 -3.33 -22.60
N ASP A 116 -9.23 -3.17 -21.76
CA ASP A 116 -9.13 -2.39 -20.52
C ASP A 116 -8.19 -3.03 -19.48
N ALA A 117 -8.15 -4.36 -19.37
CA ALA A 117 -7.25 -5.06 -18.46
C ALA A 117 -5.77 -4.93 -18.87
N GLU A 118 -5.47 -5.07 -20.17
CA GLU A 118 -4.10 -4.89 -20.69
C GLU A 118 -3.62 -3.45 -20.55
N VAL A 119 -4.50 -2.47 -20.81
CA VAL A 119 -4.20 -1.05 -20.61
C VAL A 119 -3.94 -0.75 -19.14
N ARG A 120 -4.75 -1.28 -18.22
CA ARG A 120 -4.53 -1.14 -16.77
C ARG A 120 -3.21 -1.75 -16.33
N GLU A 121 -2.90 -2.96 -16.78
CA GLU A 121 -1.62 -3.61 -16.47
C GLU A 121 -0.44 -2.77 -16.99
N LYS A 122 -0.53 -2.20 -18.20
CA LYS A 122 0.50 -1.32 -18.76
C LYS A 122 0.70 -0.06 -17.91
N ILE A 123 -0.39 0.56 -17.44
CA ILE A 123 -0.33 1.73 -16.54
C ILE A 123 0.35 1.34 -15.23
N HIS A 124 -0.02 0.21 -14.63
CA HIS A 124 0.59 -0.28 -13.40
C HIS A 124 2.07 -0.58 -13.58
N LEU A 125 2.47 -1.24 -14.67
CA LEU A 125 3.88 -1.48 -15.00
C LEU A 125 4.67 -0.18 -15.09
N GLU A 126 4.11 0.87 -15.70
CA GLU A 126 4.79 2.15 -15.81
C GLU A 126 4.96 2.85 -14.45
N ILE A 127 3.97 2.74 -13.56
CA ILE A 127 4.10 3.19 -12.16
C ILE A 127 5.24 2.44 -11.46
N LEU A 128 5.34 1.12 -11.66
CA LEU A 128 6.41 0.32 -11.05
C LEU A 128 7.80 0.65 -11.62
N LYS A 129 7.91 1.01 -12.90
CA LYS A 129 9.17 1.52 -13.46
C LYS A 129 9.57 2.86 -12.85
N ARG A 130 8.61 3.78 -12.69
CA ARG A 130 8.86 5.12 -12.12
C ARG A 130 9.35 5.08 -10.69
N THR A 131 8.88 4.11 -9.90
CA THR A 131 9.36 3.88 -8.52
C THR A 131 10.74 3.22 -8.46
N GLY A 132 11.32 2.83 -9.61
CA GLY A 132 12.52 2.01 -9.66
C GLY A 132 12.30 0.58 -9.17
N ALA A 133 11.04 0.16 -8.96
CA ALA A 133 10.72 -1.16 -8.45
C ALA A 133 10.74 -2.23 -9.53
N TYR A 134 10.58 -1.87 -10.80
CA TYR A 134 10.60 -2.82 -11.91
C TYR A 134 11.73 -2.52 -12.89
N HIS A 135 12.62 -3.50 -13.05
CA HIS A 135 13.74 -3.48 -13.98
C HIS A 135 13.48 -4.49 -15.09
N ALA A 136 13.68 -4.07 -16.34
CA ALA A 136 13.49 -4.89 -17.52
C ALA A 136 14.57 -4.60 -18.56
N ASN A 137 14.75 -5.54 -19.50
CA ASN A 137 15.74 -5.44 -20.58
C ASN A 137 17.19 -5.35 -20.09
N ASP A 138 17.50 -6.04 -19.00
CA ASP A 138 18.85 -6.09 -18.41
C ASP A 138 19.30 -7.57 -18.31
N HIS A 139 20.53 -7.83 -17.87
CA HIS A 139 21.01 -9.17 -17.55
C HIS A 139 21.33 -9.24 -16.06
N ILE A 140 20.35 -9.67 -15.27
CA ILE A 140 20.37 -9.50 -13.81
C ILE A 140 20.72 -10.82 -13.12
N LEU A 141 21.65 -10.76 -12.17
CA LEU A 141 21.90 -11.85 -11.22
C LEU A 141 20.90 -11.79 -10.06
N LEU A 142 20.19 -12.89 -9.83
CA LEU A 142 19.29 -13.04 -8.69
C LEU A 142 20.03 -13.59 -7.46
N PRO A 143 19.52 -13.37 -6.23
CA PRO A 143 20.08 -13.97 -5.02
C PRO A 143 20.10 -15.50 -5.00
N SER A 144 19.37 -16.16 -5.90
CA SER A 144 19.41 -17.60 -6.13
C SER A 144 20.59 -18.06 -6.99
N GLY A 145 21.39 -17.15 -7.53
CA GLY A 145 22.43 -17.43 -8.52
C GLY A 145 21.90 -17.58 -9.96
N GLN A 146 20.58 -17.44 -10.16
CA GLN A 146 19.95 -17.51 -11.48
C GLN A 146 20.02 -16.15 -12.18
N HIS A 147 20.01 -16.15 -13.51
CA HIS A 147 20.01 -14.95 -14.34
C HIS A 147 18.59 -14.67 -14.85
N THR A 148 18.22 -13.41 -15.03
CA THR A 148 16.92 -13.00 -15.54
C THR A 148 17.03 -11.73 -16.38
N SER A 149 16.07 -11.51 -17.28
CA SER A 149 15.94 -10.25 -18.01
C SER A 149 15.13 -9.19 -17.28
N GLU A 150 14.42 -9.61 -16.23
CA GLU A 150 13.47 -8.79 -15.48
C GLU A 150 13.60 -9.05 -13.98
N TYR A 151 13.51 -7.99 -13.17
CA TYR A 151 13.54 -8.07 -11.72
C TYR A 151 12.54 -7.08 -11.12
N ILE A 152 11.87 -7.50 -10.04
CA ILE A 152 10.98 -6.65 -9.26
C ILE A 152 11.50 -6.50 -7.83
N GLU A 153 11.90 -5.28 -7.48
CA GLU A 153 12.23 -4.89 -6.12
C GLU A 153 10.97 -4.46 -5.37
N LYS A 154 10.26 -5.44 -4.81
CA LYS A 154 8.97 -5.25 -4.16
C LYS A 154 9.00 -4.25 -2.99
N THR A 155 10.16 -3.99 -2.38
CA THR A 155 10.26 -3.00 -1.29
C THR A 155 10.12 -1.56 -1.76
N LEU A 156 10.47 -1.27 -3.02
CA LEU A 156 10.40 0.09 -3.58
C LEU A 156 8.99 0.46 -4.04
N VAL A 157 8.13 -0.53 -4.25
CA VAL A 157 6.78 -0.28 -4.77
C VAL A 157 5.94 0.56 -3.82
N THR A 158 6.13 0.37 -2.52
CA THR A 158 5.30 0.99 -1.48
C THR A 158 5.97 2.18 -0.80
N THR A 159 7.02 2.76 -1.40
CA THR A 159 7.72 3.93 -0.81
C THR A 159 6.96 5.22 -1.04
N GLU A 160 6.23 5.32 -2.15
CA GLU A 160 5.41 6.48 -2.49
C GLU A 160 3.97 6.27 -2.02
N ALA A 161 3.56 7.04 -1.01
CA ALA A 161 2.25 6.88 -0.38
C ALA A 161 1.10 7.05 -1.37
N SER A 162 1.10 8.13 -2.17
CA SER A 162 0.03 8.41 -3.14
C SER A 162 -0.12 7.32 -4.20
N PHE A 163 0.99 6.74 -4.67
CA PHE A 163 0.92 5.61 -5.59
C PHE A 163 0.38 4.36 -4.90
N THR A 164 0.88 4.05 -3.69
CA THR A 164 0.41 2.90 -2.92
C THR A 164 -1.09 2.99 -2.61
N GLU A 165 -1.58 4.19 -2.31
CA GLU A 165 -3.01 4.46 -2.12
C GLU A 165 -3.82 4.19 -3.38
N GLY A 166 -3.36 4.66 -4.54
CA GLY A 166 -4.00 4.39 -5.83
C GLY A 166 -4.05 2.90 -6.17
N LEU A 167 -2.93 2.18 -5.98
CA LEU A 167 -2.86 0.73 -6.19
C LEU A 167 -3.79 -0.03 -5.25
N GLY A 168 -3.83 0.37 -3.97
CA GLY A 168 -4.75 -0.20 -2.98
C GLY A 168 -6.23 0.06 -3.32
N ALA A 169 -6.56 1.24 -3.85
CA ALA A 169 -7.91 1.56 -4.30
C ALA A 169 -8.39 0.70 -5.47
N VAL A 170 -7.49 0.34 -6.40
CA VAL A 170 -7.83 -0.58 -7.51
C VAL A 170 -8.16 -1.97 -6.97
N ILE A 171 -7.36 -2.50 -6.04
CA ILE A 171 -7.64 -3.80 -5.40
C ILE A 171 -8.94 -3.74 -4.60
N ALA A 172 -9.15 -2.67 -3.82
CA ALA A 172 -10.37 -2.49 -3.04
C ALA A 172 -11.62 -2.41 -3.94
N LYS A 173 -11.53 -1.73 -5.08
CA LYS A 173 -12.62 -1.65 -6.06
C LYS A 173 -12.95 -3.02 -6.65
N HIS A 174 -11.95 -3.84 -6.95
CA HIS A 174 -12.18 -5.20 -7.43
C HIS A 174 -12.99 -6.02 -6.42
N PHE A 175 -12.62 -5.96 -5.14
CA PHE A 175 -13.28 -6.76 -4.10
C PHE A 175 -14.52 -6.10 -3.46
N ALA A 176 -14.84 -4.85 -3.83
CA ALA A 176 -15.97 -4.09 -3.28
C ALA A 176 -17.35 -4.79 -3.33
N PRO A 177 -17.66 -5.65 -4.34
CA PRO A 177 -18.93 -6.39 -4.35
C PRO A 177 -19.09 -7.39 -3.20
N TRP A 178 -18.01 -7.80 -2.54
CA TRP A 178 -18.05 -8.80 -1.47
C TRP A 178 -17.80 -8.15 -0.10
N PRO A 179 -18.55 -8.55 0.95
CA PRO A 179 -18.27 -8.10 2.31
C PRO A 179 -16.95 -8.71 2.79
N ILE A 180 -16.11 -7.89 3.42
CA ILE A 180 -14.82 -8.29 3.97
C ILE A 180 -14.74 -7.79 5.41
N ASP A 181 -14.51 -8.71 6.34
CA ASP A 181 -14.37 -8.41 7.77
C ASP A 181 -12.91 -8.11 8.13
N VAL A 182 -11.98 -8.87 7.52
CA VAL A 182 -10.56 -8.86 7.87
C VAL A 182 -9.70 -8.88 6.62
N ILE A 183 -8.63 -8.10 6.61
CA ILE A 183 -7.53 -8.22 5.66
C ILE A 183 -6.34 -8.85 6.36
N LEU A 184 -5.80 -9.92 5.77
CA LEU A 184 -4.61 -10.62 6.26
C LEU A 184 -3.47 -10.48 5.24
N SER A 185 -2.30 -10.06 5.70
CA SER A 185 -1.11 -9.90 4.86
C SER A 185 0.15 -10.41 5.52
N THR A 186 1.23 -10.61 4.75
CA THR A 186 2.51 -11.02 5.32
C THR A 186 3.71 -10.27 4.75
N GLY A 187 4.42 -9.60 5.66
CA GLY A 187 5.62 -8.82 5.37
C GLY A 187 5.31 -7.33 5.09
N PRO A 188 6.34 -6.46 5.17
CA PRO A 188 6.14 -5.01 5.21
C PRO A 188 5.45 -4.42 3.97
N GLY A 189 5.88 -4.80 2.76
CA GLY A 189 5.30 -4.26 1.53
C GLY A 189 3.82 -4.61 1.37
N ALA A 190 3.47 -5.88 1.63
CA ALA A 190 2.07 -6.32 1.63
C ALA A 190 1.24 -5.61 2.70
N LEU A 191 1.79 -5.36 3.89
CA LEU A 191 1.11 -4.68 4.99
C LEU A 191 0.75 -3.22 4.64
N ILE A 192 1.68 -2.46 4.05
CA ILE A 192 1.44 -1.06 3.64
C ILE A 192 0.35 -1.03 2.57
N LEU A 193 0.45 -1.90 1.56
CA LEU A 193 -0.59 -2.02 0.53
C LEU A 193 -1.94 -2.39 1.15
N SER A 194 -1.97 -3.32 2.09
CA SER A 194 -3.18 -3.76 2.79
C SER A 194 -3.84 -2.65 3.58
N HIS A 195 -3.07 -1.75 4.18
CA HIS A 195 -3.60 -0.56 4.83
C HIS A 195 -4.36 0.33 3.84
N CYS A 196 -3.80 0.56 2.66
CA CYS A 196 -4.48 1.31 1.60
C CYS A 196 -5.75 0.59 1.10
N VAL A 197 -5.72 -0.74 0.97
CA VAL A 197 -6.90 -1.54 0.61
C VAL A 197 -7.98 -1.43 1.69
N ALA A 198 -7.65 -1.62 2.97
CA ALA A 198 -8.58 -1.50 4.09
C ALA A 198 -9.24 -0.12 4.14
N ARG A 199 -8.44 0.94 3.87
CA ARG A 199 -8.92 2.32 3.82
C ARG A 199 -9.82 2.59 2.60
N ALA A 200 -9.62 1.93 1.47
CA ALA A 200 -10.45 2.15 0.28
C ALA A 200 -11.69 1.27 0.23
N HIS A 201 -11.68 0.10 0.89
CA HIS A 201 -12.77 -0.87 0.82
C HIS A 201 -14.04 -0.38 1.54
N PRO A 202 -15.24 -0.52 0.94
CA PRO A 202 -16.50 -0.09 1.55
C PRO A 202 -16.76 -0.68 2.93
N SER A 203 -16.41 -1.95 3.14
CA SER A 203 -16.59 -2.65 4.44
C SER A 203 -15.64 -2.19 5.55
N ARG A 204 -14.61 -1.38 5.26
CA ARG A 204 -13.60 -0.93 6.23
C ARG A 204 -13.05 -2.08 7.11
N PRO A 205 -12.50 -3.15 6.50
CA PRO A 205 -12.08 -4.34 7.22
C PRO A 205 -10.95 -4.06 8.21
N ILE A 206 -10.88 -4.90 9.25
CA ILE A 206 -9.78 -4.89 10.22
C ILE A 206 -8.52 -5.43 9.53
N LEU A 207 -7.40 -4.72 9.67
CA LEU A 207 -6.12 -5.16 9.14
C LEU A 207 -5.33 -5.94 10.19
N ILE A 208 -4.91 -7.15 9.83
CA ILE A 208 -3.99 -7.99 10.60
C ILE A 208 -2.83 -8.45 9.72
N TYR A 209 -1.75 -8.90 10.35
CA TYR A 209 -0.60 -9.42 9.64
C TYR A 209 0.02 -10.62 10.32
N GLY A 210 0.51 -11.55 9.50
CA GLY A 210 1.28 -12.70 9.93
C GLY A 210 2.77 -12.55 9.67
N THR A 211 3.56 -13.42 10.28
CA THR A 211 5.01 -13.51 10.07
C THR A 211 5.36 -14.76 9.30
N LYS A 212 6.24 -14.64 8.29
CA LYS A 212 6.80 -15.77 7.54
C LYS A 212 7.97 -16.33 8.34
N GLY A 213 8.00 -17.65 8.53
CA GLY A 213 9.07 -18.35 9.25
C GLY A 213 9.40 -19.70 8.64
N VAL A 214 10.38 -20.37 9.23
CA VAL A 214 10.74 -21.76 8.93
C VAL A 214 10.76 -22.51 10.24
N SER A 215 10.03 -23.63 10.31
CA SER A 215 10.01 -24.52 11.47
C SER A 215 10.06 -25.96 10.99
N GLY A 216 11.01 -26.74 11.53
CA GLY A 216 11.27 -28.12 11.08
C GLY A 216 11.64 -28.21 9.60
N GLY A 217 12.38 -27.25 9.07
CA GLY A 217 12.76 -27.19 7.64
C GLY A 217 11.62 -26.83 6.68
N LYS A 218 10.39 -26.60 7.17
CA LYS A 218 9.22 -26.26 6.36
C LYS A 218 8.84 -24.79 6.55
N ARG A 219 8.45 -24.13 5.45
CA ARG A 219 7.90 -22.76 5.51
C ARG A 219 6.60 -22.77 6.29
N ARG A 220 6.43 -21.79 7.17
CA ARG A 220 5.20 -21.56 7.94
C ARG A 220 4.84 -20.08 7.94
N VAL A 221 3.57 -19.81 8.21
CA VAL A 221 3.08 -18.48 8.56
C VAL A 221 2.48 -18.57 9.95
N THR A 222 2.80 -17.62 10.81
CA THR A 222 2.24 -17.52 12.16
C THR A 222 1.52 -16.20 12.33
N LEU A 223 0.51 -16.19 13.19
CA LEU A 223 -0.30 -15.02 13.51
C LEU A 223 -0.13 -14.70 15.01
N PRO A 224 0.16 -13.45 15.41
CA PRO A 224 0.17 -13.02 16.81
C PRO A 224 -1.12 -13.40 17.54
N ALA A 225 -1.02 -13.88 18.78
CA ALA A 225 -2.15 -14.41 19.54
C ALA A 225 -3.32 -13.42 19.66
N GLU A 226 -3.01 -12.13 19.74
CA GLU A 226 -3.98 -11.03 19.84
C GLU A 226 -4.88 -10.92 18.60
N PHE A 227 -4.41 -11.41 17.44
CA PHE A 227 -5.13 -11.40 16.18
C PHE A 227 -5.98 -12.65 15.95
N HIS A 228 -5.74 -13.75 16.67
CA HIS A 228 -6.54 -14.98 16.51
C HIS A 228 -8.03 -14.70 16.73
N ARG A 229 -8.35 -13.94 17.77
CA ARG A 229 -9.74 -13.52 18.10
C ARG A 229 -10.40 -12.62 17.05
N LEU A 230 -9.63 -12.02 16.14
CA LEU A 230 -10.16 -11.13 15.10
C LEU A 230 -10.71 -11.93 13.91
N ILE A 231 -10.20 -13.15 13.69
CA ILE A 231 -10.77 -14.10 12.74
C ILE A 231 -11.81 -14.95 13.50
N ARG A 232 -13.05 -14.46 13.53
CA ARG A 232 -14.17 -15.19 14.12
C ARG A 232 -14.67 -16.28 13.17
N GLN A 233 -15.42 -17.25 13.70
CA GLN A 233 -16.09 -18.27 12.89
C GLN A 233 -16.91 -17.60 11.77
N GLY A 234 -16.68 -18.01 10.52
CA GLY A 234 -17.34 -17.48 9.33
C GLY A 234 -16.82 -16.13 8.84
N ALA A 235 -15.81 -15.54 9.48
CA ALA A 235 -15.27 -14.23 9.09
C ALA A 235 -14.75 -14.24 7.64
N LYS A 236 -15.12 -13.22 6.88
CA LYS A 236 -14.71 -13.04 5.48
C LYS A 236 -13.33 -12.39 5.44
N VAL A 237 -12.32 -13.14 5.01
CA VAL A 237 -10.93 -12.71 4.98
C VAL A 237 -10.46 -12.47 3.54
N LEU A 238 -9.90 -11.29 3.29
CA LEU A 238 -9.16 -10.99 2.07
C LEU A 238 -7.65 -11.12 2.34
N ILE A 239 -6.97 -11.95 1.56
CA ILE A 239 -5.51 -12.08 1.66
C ILE A 239 -4.85 -11.08 0.72
N ILE A 240 -3.86 -10.33 1.20
CA ILE A 240 -3.09 -9.38 0.38
C ILE A 240 -1.60 -9.75 0.44
N GLU A 241 -0.98 -9.89 -0.74
CA GLU A 241 0.47 -10.10 -0.90
C GLU A 241 1.09 -9.08 -1.86
N ASP A 242 2.38 -8.81 -1.72
CA ASP A 242 3.13 -7.99 -2.66
C ASP A 242 3.47 -8.76 -3.95
N LEU A 243 4.02 -9.96 -3.80
CA LEU A 243 4.46 -10.80 -4.91
C LEU A 243 3.99 -12.24 -4.73
N VAL A 244 3.11 -12.69 -5.62
CA VAL A 244 2.69 -14.09 -5.71
C VAL A 244 3.52 -14.81 -6.78
N SER A 245 4.48 -15.62 -6.33
CA SER A 245 5.28 -16.49 -7.20
C SER A 245 4.63 -17.87 -7.34
N SER A 246 5.07 -18.85 -6.55
CA SER A 246 4.50 -20.22 -6.54
C SER A 246 3.12 -20.31 -5.87
N GLY A 247 2.73 -19.27 -5.13
CA GLY A 247 1.53 -19.28 -4.28
C GLY A 247 1.67 -20.05 -2.98
N THR A 248 2.87 -20.54 -2.62
CA THR A 248 3.06 -21.32 -1.39
C THR A 248 2.65 -20.52 -0.14
N THR A 249 3.04 -19.25 -0.03
CA THR A 249 2.64 -18.39 1.10
C THR A 249 1.13 -18.22 1.16
N VAL A 250 0.50 -17.97 0.01
CA VAL A 250 -0.96 -17.80 -0.09
C VAL A 250 -1.68 -19.05 0.40
N ARG A 251 -1.22 -20.25 0.03
CA ARG A 251 -1.80 -21.51 0.53
C ARG A 251 -1.67 -21.67 2.04
N LEU A 252 -0.52 -21.30 2.61
CA LEU A 252 -0.32 -21.33 4.07
C LEU A 252 -1.25 -20.35 4.78
N LEU A 253 -1.47 -19.17 4.19
CA LEU A 253 -2.41 -18.17 4.71
C LEU A 253 -3.85 -18.63 4.60
N THR A 254 -4.24 -19.24 3.49
CA THR A 254 -5.57 -19.82 3.30
C THR A 254 -5.84 -20.88 4.35
N GLN A 255 -4.90 -21.81 4.55
CA GLN A 255 -5.02 -22.84 5.59
C GLN A 255 -5.14 -22.22 6.99
N LEU A 256 -4.29 -21.24 7.32
CA LEU A 256 -4.34 -20.56 8.62
C LEU A 256 -5.70 -19.90 8.88
N VAL A 257 -6.29 -19.27 7.86
CA VAL A 257 -7.63 -18.67 7.97
C VAL A 257 -8.70 -19.74 8.18
N GLU A 258 -8.64 -20.83 7.41
CA GLU A 258 -9.61 -21.93 7.49
C GLU A 258 -9.52 -22.68 8.83
N ASP A 259 -8.32 -22.88 9.36
CA ASP A 259 -8.07 -23.49 10.68
C ASP A 259 -8.65 -22.64 11.82
N LEU A 260 -8.69 -21.31 11.65
CA LEU A 260 -9.34 -20.37 12.58
C LEU A 260 -10.85 -20.22 12.33
N GLY A 261 -11.43 -21.01 11.41
CA GLY A 261 -12.84 -20.99 11.08
C GLY A 261 -13.28 -19.84 10.17
N GLY A 262 -12.32 -19.07 9.63
CA GLY A 262 -12.57 -18.00 8.66
C GLY A 262 -12.78 -18.52 7.24
N GLN A 263 -13.23 -17.65 6.35
CA GLN A 263 -13.48 -17.92 4.94
C GLN A 263 -12.71 -16.95 4.07
N VAL A 264 -11.75 -17.46 3.28
CA VAL A 264 -11.04 -16.63 2.31
C VAL A 264 -11.97 -16.28 1.15
N VAL A 265 -12.20 -14.97 0.96
CA VAL A 265 -12.99 -14.38 -0.14
C VAL A 265 -12.20 -14.39 -1.44
N GLY A 266 -10.93 -14.01 -1.35
CA GLY A 266 -10.03 -13.93 -2.50
C GLY A 266 -8.63 -13.49 -2.08
N ILE A 267 -7.80 -13.27 -3.09
CA ILE A 267 -6.41 -12.86 -2.93
C ILE A 267 -6.16 -11.63 -3.79
N GLY A 268 -5.77 -10.52 -3.17
CA GLY A 268 -5.22 -9.36 -3.86
C GLY A 268 -3.71 -9.42 -3.91
N ALA A 269 -3.13 -9.13 -5.06
CA ALA A 269 -1.68 -9.08 -5.23
C ALA A 269 -1.25 -7.84 -6.01
N LEU A 270 -0.06 -7.33 -5.69
CA LEU A 270 0.53 -6.31 -6.55
C LEU A 270 1.07 -6.94 -7.84
N TRP A 271 1.85 -8.02 -7.69
CA TRP A 271 2.41 -8.75 -8.81
C TRP A 271 2.13 -10.24 -8.68
N ARG A 272 1.69 -10.90 -9.74
CA ARG A 272 1.67 -12.37 -9.84
C ARG A 272 2.53 -12.85 -11.00
N ARG A 273 3.35 -13.86 -10.75
CA ARG A 273 4.16 -14.55 -11.76
C ARG A 273 3.50 -15.82 -12.28
N THR A 274 2.49 -16.33 -11.58
CA THR A 274 1.75 -17.50 -12.02
C THR A 274 0.68 -17.12 -13.03
N LYS A 275 0.50 -17.93 -14.08
CA LYS A 275 -0.64 -17.82 -15.01
C LYS A 275 -1.95 -18.33 -14.40
N LYS A 276 -1.91 -18.98 -13.24
CA LYS A 276 -3.10 -19.50 -12.57
C LYS A 276 -3.93 -18.35 -12.02
N ALA A 277 -5.17 -18.22 -12.51
CA ALA A 277 -6.15 -17.27 -12.00
C ALA A 277 -6.62 -17.62 -10.57
N GLN A 278 -6.39 -18.86 -10.13
CA GLN A 278 -6.78 -19.33 -8.80
C GLN A 278 -5.66 -20.12 -8.11
N ILE A 279 -5.58 -19.98 -6.79
CA ILE A 279 -4.72 -20.81 -5.92
C ILE A 279 -5.58 -21.33 -4.78
N GLY A 280 -5.66 -22.67 -4.67
CA GLY A 280 -6.50 -23.31 -3.65
C GLY A 280 -8.00 -23.03 -3.84
N GLY A 281 -8.47 -22.90 -5.08
CA GLY A 281 -9.87 -22.56 -5.39
C GLY A 281 -10.26 -21.11 -5.08
N LYS A 282 -9.31 -20.25 -4.69
CA LYS A 282 -9.53 -18.83 -4.41
C LYS A 282 -9.05 -17.98 -5.58
N GLU A 283 -9.85 -17.00 -5.97
CA GLU A 283 -9.51 -16.03 -7.02
C GLU A 283 -8.30 -15.19 -6.63
N ILE A 284 -7.41 -14.97 -7.60
CA ILE A 284 -6.31 -14.01 -7.48
C ILE A 284 -6.57 -12.84 -8.40
N PHE A 285 -6.80 -11.67 -7.81
CA PHE A 285 -6.72 -10.40 -8.50
C PHE A 285 -5.32 -9.81 -8.33
N SER A 286 -4.68 -9.44 -9.43
CA SER A 286 -3.35 -8.83 -9.42
C SER A 286 -3.31 -7.58 -10.28
N LEU A 287 -2.60 -6.55 -9.81
CA LEU A 287 -2.39 -5.33 -10.61
C LEU A 287 -1.48 -5.58 -11.82
N VAL A 288 -0.51 -6.48 -11.67
CA VAL A 288 0.36 -6.95 -12.76
C VAL A 288 0.40 -8.48 -12.76
N SER A 289 0.19 -9.07 -13.93
CA SER A 289 0.13 -10.52 -14.18
C SER A 289 1.18 -10.94 -15.20
N ARG A 290 2.45 -10.85 -14.81
CA ARG A 290 3.58 -11.09 -15.69
C ARG A 290 4.55 -12.09 -15.08
N ASP A 291 4.84 -13.14 -15.83
CA ASP A 291 5.96 -14.02 -15.53
C ASP A 291 7.20 -13.61 -16.32
N PHE A 292 8.36 -13.93 -15.78
CA PHE A 292 9.64 -13.76 -16.46
C PHE A 292 10.55 -14.97 -16.18
N PRO A 293 11.26 -15.46 -17.19
CA PRO A 293 12.08 -16.66 -17.08
C PRO A 293 13.35 -16.39 -16.27
N THR A 294 13.77 -17.40 -15.52
CA THR A 294 15.07 -17.42 -14.84
C THR A 294 15.92 -18.54 -15.42
N TYR A 295 17.19 -18.27 -15.67
CA TYR A 295 18.13 -19.18 -16.32
C TYR A 295 19.31 -19.51 -15.39
N PRO A 296 19.77 -20.77 -15.35
CA PRO A 296 21.06 -21.06 -14.74
C PRO A 296 22.18 -20.42 -15.57
N PRO A 297 23.32 -20.05 -14.94
CA PRO A 297 24.41 -19.37 -15.63
C PRO A 297 24.86 -20.06 -16.93
N ASP A 298 25.02 -21.40 -16.88
CA ASP A 298 25.52 -22.21 -18.00
C ASP A 298 24.57 -22.25 -19.21
N SER A 299 23.27 -22.02 -18.98
CA SER A 299 22.25 -22.02 -20.04
C SER A 299 21.67 -20.63 -20.32
N CYS A 300 22.26 -19.56 -19.77
CA CYS A 300 21.69 -18.23 -19.88
C CYS A 300 21.85 -17.66 -21.31
N PRO A 301 20.75 -17.29 -21.99
CA PRO A 301 20.83 -16.73 -23.34
C PRO A 301 21.52 -15.37 -23.38
N LEU A 302 21.49 -14.60 -22.29
CA LEU A 302 22.14 -13.29 -22.18
C LEU A 302 23.66 -13.44 -22.04
N CYS A 303 24.12 -14.45 -21.28
CA CYS A 303 25.54 -14.84 -21.24
C CYS A 303 26.05 -15.22 -22.64
N LYS A 304 25.30 -16.06 -23.37
CA LYS A 304 25.67 -16.48 -24.74
C LYS A 304 25.75 -15.32 -25.72
N LYS A 305 25.01 -14.23 -25.47
CA LYS A 305 25.02 -13.00 -26.27
C LYS A 305 26.05 -11.97 -25.80
N GLY A 306 26.82 -12.26 -24.74
CA GLY A 306 27.83 -11.33 -24.20
C GLY A 306 27.25 -10.09 -23.52
N VAL A 307 25.98 -10.11 -23.11
CA VAL A 307 25.37 -8.97 -22.38
C VAL A 307 25.99 -8.89 -20.98
N PRO A 308 26.48 -7.72 -20.53
CA PRO A 308 27.09 -7.56 -19.20
C PRO A 308 26.14 -7.95 -18.06
N LEU A 309 26.64 -8.70 -17.07
CA LEU A 309 25.84 -9.15 -15.92
C LEU A 309 25.73 -8.05 -14.85
N ASN A 310 24.53 -7.56 -14.59
CA ASN A 310 24.20 -6.68 -13.49
C ASN A 310 24.09 -7.47 -12.16
N GLN A 311 24.96 -7.12 -11.20
CA GLN A 311 25.05 -7.75 -9.88
C GLN A 311 24.55 -6.87 -8.73
N GLU A 312 23.97 -5.71 -9.02
CA GLU A 312 23.52 -4.72 -8.02
C GLU A 312 22.59 -5.34 -6.96
N PHE A 313 21.71 -6.25 -7.39
CA PHE A 313 20.65 -6.82 -6.55
C PHE A 313 21.10 -7.97 -5.61
N VAL A 314 22.33 -8.49 -5.77
CA VAL A 314 22.86 -9.60 -4.94
C VAL A 314 23.71 -9.11 -3.77
N LYS A 315 24.31 -7.91 -3.87
CA LYS A 315 25.24 -7.35 -2.87
C LYS A 315 24.63 -7.16 -1.47
N ARG A 316 23.30 -7.21 -1.32
CA ARG A 316 22.62 -7.07 -0.02
C ARG A 316 22.74 -8.28 0.91
N ARG A 317 23.20 -9.46 0.45
CA ARG A 317 23.28 -10.66 1.30
C ARG A 317 24.54 -10.75 2.17
N GLU A 318 25.69 -10.27 1.69
CA GLU A 318 26.96 -10.37 2.44
C GLU A 318 26.95 -9.56 3.75
N HIS A 319 26.11 -8.52 3.82
CA HIS A 319 26.00 -7.65 5.00
C HIS A 319 24.88 -8.05 5.98
N ARG A 320 24.05 -9.04 5.65
CA ARG A 320 22.95 -9.47 6.53
C ARG A 320 23.46 -10.57 7.46
N LYS A 321 23.91 -10.18 8.66
CA LYS A 321 24.09 -11.15 9.75
C LYS A 321 22.78 -11.95 9.92
N PRO A 322 22.81 -13.30 9.97
CA PRO A 322 21.62 -14.07 10.29
C PRO A 322 21.09 -13.56 11.63
N SER A 323 19.80 -13.27 11.71
CA SER A 323 19.20 -12.85 12.99
C SER A 323 19.41 -13.97 13.99
N SER A 324 20.17 -13.71 15.04
CA SER A 324 20.46 -14.65 16.12
C SER A 324 19.25 -14.85 17.05
N ALA A 325 18.05 -15.00 16.49
CA ALA A 325 16.88 -15.45 17.21
C ALA A 325 16.98 -16.97 17.35
N GLN A 326 17.86 -17.43 18.23
CA GLN A 326 17.72 -18.74 18.84
C GLN A 326 16.49 -18.67 19.74
N GLU A 327 15.34 -19.16 19.28
CA GLU A 327 14.28 -19.57 20.19
C GLU A 327 14.87 -20.69 21.06
N ARG A 328 15.06 -20.40 22.35
CA ARG A 328 15.35 -21.42 23.35
C ARG A 328 14.13 -22.35 23.39
N ALA A 329 14.39 -23.64 23.15
CA ALA A 329 13.43 -24.72 23.24
C ALA A 329 12.82 -24.85 24.64
#